data_AF-A0A4D7B2L3-F1
#
_entry.id   AF-A0A4D7B2L3-F1
#
_cell.length_a   1.000
_cell.length_b   1.000
_cell.length_c   1.000
_cell.angle_alpha   90.00
_cell.angle_beta   90.00
_cell.angle_gamma   90.00
#
_symmetry.space_group_name_H-M   'P 1'
#
loop_
_entity.id
_entity.type
_entity.pdbx_description
1 polymer ?
#
loop_
_entity_poly.entity_id
_entity_poly.type
_entity_poly.pdbx_seq_one_letter_code
_entity_poly.pdbx_strand_id
1 'polypeptide(L)'
;MTITGIDRESFALVSGWTYVAGTLVADALTTPSGTRVLQRELGAGHMALVDRPANGETLARVSVAMARALDQIRHRETGAAPLRFRGITPRTIGQDGVTRLTVRLEDLVDDVGAEREIAR
;
A
#
# COMPACT_ATOMS: atom_id res chain seq x y z
N MET A 1 -11.92 -16.67 1.05
CA MET A 1 -12.49 -16.15 -0.22
C MET A 1 -11.32 -15.56 -1.00
N THR A 2 -11.02 -16.07 -2.19
CA THR A 2 -9.84 -15.66 -2.97
C THR A 2 -10.19 -14.45 -3.84
N ILE A 3 -9.46 -13.34 -3.66
CA ILE A 3 -9.62 -12.12 -4.49
C ILE A 3 -8.93 -12.38 -5.83
N THR A 4 -9.59 -12.04 -6.94
CA THR A 4 -9.06 -12.20 -8.30
C THR A 4 -9.28 -10.91 -9.07
N GLY A 5 -8.28 -10.51 -9.85
CA GLY A 5 -8.38 -9.34 -10.72
C GLY A 5 -7.35 -9.39 -11.84
N ILE A 6 -7.26 -8.31 -12.59
CA ILE A 6 -6.31 -8.17 -13.70
C ILE A 6 -5.12 -7.37 -13.23
N ASP A 7 -3.92 -7.88 -13.47
CA ASP A 7 -2.70 -7.15 -13.22
C ASP A 7 -2.55 -5.98 -14.20
N ARG A 8 -2.12 -4.82 -13.70
CA ARG A 8 -2.11 -3.58 -14.48
C ARG A 8 -1.01 -3.52 -15.53
N GLU A 9 0.06 -4.30 -15.38
CA GLU A 9 1.24 -4.25 -16.26
C GLU A 9 1.24 -5.40 -17.26
N SER A 10 0.97 -6.61 -16.78
CA SER A 10 0.94 -7.83 -17.60
C SER A 10 -0.42 -8.10 -18.24
N PHE A 11 -1.50 -7.45 -17.77
CA PHE A 11 -2.89 -7.74 -18.15
C PHE A 11 -3.32 -9.20 -17.91
N ALA A 12 -2.54 -9.96 -17.12
CA ALA A 12 -2.84 -11.32 -16.77
C ALA A 12 -3.90 -11.37 -15.66
N LEU A 13 -4.73 -12.41 -15.67
CA LEU A 13 -5.60 -12.71 -14.55
C LEU A 13 -4.75 -13.23 -13.38
N VAL A 14 -4.74 -12.49 -12.28
CA VAL A 14 -3.99 -12.79 -11.06
C VAL A 14 -4.93 -12.92 -9.88
N SER A 15 -4.56 -13.73 -8.89
CA SER A 15 -5.40 -13.97 -7.73
C SER A 15 -4.60 -14.04 -6.44
N GLY A 16 -5.31 -13.96 -5.31
CA GLY A 16 -4.75 -14.03 -3.97
C GLY A 16 -3.76 -12.90 -3.68
N TRP A 17 -2.70 -13.24 -2.94
CA TRP A 17 -1.72 -12.27 -2.46
C TRP A 17 -1.00 -11.53 -3.59
N THR A 18 -0.77 -12.19 -4.73
CA THR A 18 -0.11 -11.59 -5.89
C THR A 18 -0.90 -10.38 -6.41
N TYR A 19 -2.22 -10.52 -6.52
CA TYR A 19 -3.08 -9.41 -6.94
C TYR A 19 -3.11 -8.29 -5.89
N VAL A 20 -3.17 -8.66 -4.61
CA VAL A 20 -3.21 -7.70 -3.51
C VAL A 20 -1.93 -6.86 -3.45
N ALA A 21 -0.77 -7.51 -3.33
CA ALA A 21 0.51 -6.84 -3.16
C ALA A 21 0.96 -6.12 -4.44
N GLY A 22 0.76 -6.75 -5.61
CA GLY A 22 1.22 -6.22 -6.89
C GLY A 22 0.30 -5.13 -7.45
N THR A 23 -1.02 -5.33 -7.38
CA THR A 23 -1.98 -4.45 -8.05
C THR A 23 -2.67 -3.51 -7.08
N LEU A 24 -3.37 -4.03 -6.05
CA LEU A 24 -4.20 -3.18 -5.17
C LEU A 24 -3.38 -2.21 -4.33
N VAL A 25 -2.31 -2.69 -3.70
CA VAL A 25 -1.42 -1.85 -2.87
C VAL A 25 -0.72 -0.80 -3.73
N ALA A 26 -0.20 -1.19 -4.88
CA ALA A 26 0.45 -0.26 -5.80
C ALA A 26 -0.53 0.82 -6.27
N ASP A 27 -1.76 0.44 -6.64
CA ASP A 27 -2.79 1.37 -7.10
C ASP A 27 -3.18 2.38 -6.01
N ALA A 28 -3.37 1.94 -4.76
CA ALA A 28 -3.71 2.83 -3.65
C ALA A 28 -2.59 3.79 -3.26
N LEU A 29 -1.33 3.34 -3.33
CA LEU A 29 -0.18 4.16 -2.96
C LEU A 29 0.27 5.10 -4.09
N THR A 30 -0.02 4.78 -5.36
CA THR A 30 0.43 5.60 -6.51
C THR A 30 -0.65 6.53 -7.07
N THR A 31 -1.93 6.28 -6.78
CA THR A 31 -3.02 7.16 -7.22
C THR A 31 -3.11 8.40 -6.32
N PRO A 32 -2.94 9.64 -6.81
CA PRO A 32 -3.13 10.83 -5.99
C PRO A 32 -4.60 11.00 -5.58
N SER A 33 -4.86 11.40 -4.34
CA SER A 33 -6.22 11.69 -3.86
C SER A 33 -6.93 12.73 -4.74
N GLY A 34 -8.23 12.53 -5.01
CA GLY A 34 -9.05 13.44 -5.82
C GLY A 34 -9.01 13.19 -7.33
N THR A 35 -8.14 12.30 -7.82
CA THR A 35 -8.00 12.02 -9.26
C THR A 35 -9.03 11.04 -9.81
N ARG A 36 -9.64 10.21 -8.96
CA ARG A 36 -10.66 9.25 -9.40
C ARG A 36 -12.01 9.91 -9.63
N VAL A 37 -12.58 9.62 -10.80
CA VAL A 37 -13.94 10.02 -11.17
C VAL A 37 -14.94 9.38 -10.19
N LEU A 38 -15.82 10.22 -9.62
CA LEU A 38 -16.84 9.85 -8.61
C LEU A 38 -16.30 9.24 -7.30
N GLN A 39 -14.98 9.16 -7.10
CA GLN A 39 -14.35 8.58 -5.91
C GLN A 39 -13.20 9.46 -5.41
N ARG A 40 -13.47 10.75 -5.19
CA ARG A 40 -12.43 11.74 -4.85
C ARG A 40 -11.73 11.48 -3.52
N GLU A 41 -12.41 10.84 -2.57
CA GLU A 41 -11.85 10.46 -1.28
C GLU A 41 -10.76 9.38 -1.40
N LEU A 42 -10.69 8.69 -2.55
CA LEU A 42 -9.73 7.62 -2.75
C LEU A 42 -8.38 8.13 -3.26
N GLY A 43 -7.32 7.54 -2.70
CA GLY A 43 -5.95 7.72 -3.14
C GLY A 43 -4.98 8.10 -2.02
N ALA A 44 -3.73 8.27 -2.40
CA ALA A 44 -2.60 8.60 -1.56
C ALA A 44 -2.43 10.12 -1.38
N GLY A 45 -2.57 10.58 -0.12
CA GLY A 45 -2.25 11.95 0.25
C GLY A 45 -0.74 12.25 0.36
N HIS A 46 0.11 11.22 0.41
CA HIS A 46 1.56 11.41 0.56
C HIS A 46 2.22 11.99 -0.70
N MET A 47 1.54 11.96 -1.85
CA MET A 47 2.03 12.60 -3.08
C MET A 47 2.23 14.12 -2.91
N ALA A 48 1.44 14.77 -2.05
CA ALA A 48 1.60 16.20 -1.73
C ALA A 48 2.79 16.50 -0.78
N LEU A 49 3.50 15.46 -0.33
CA LEU A 49 4.65 15.53 0.56
C LEU A 49 5.98 15.27 -0.17
N VAL A 50 5.93 14.98 -1.47
CA VAL A 50 7.12 14.89 -2.32
C VAL A 50 7.87 16.23 -2.27
N ASP A 51 9.20 16.18 -2.35
CA ASP A 51 10.13 17.32 -2.25
C ASP A 51 10.16 18.05 -0.90
N ARG A 52 9.44 17.57 0.11
CA ARG A 52 9.57 18.08 1.48
C ARG A 52 10.83 17.52 2.16
N PRO A 53 11.43 18.28 3.10
CA PRO A 53 12.58 17.78 3.86
C PRO A 53 12.21 16.50 4.61
N ALA A 54 13.10 15.49 4.56
CA ALA A 54 12.94 14.20 5.21
C ALA A 54 13.17 14.25 6.74
N ASN A 55 12.51 15.19 7.41
CA ASN A 55 12.50 15.29 8.86
C ASN A 55 11.43 14.37 9.47
N GLY A 56 11.47 14.21 10.80
CA GLY A 56 10.54 13.34 11.52
C GLY A 56 9.06 13.69 11.30
N GLU A 57 8.74 14.98 11.13
CA GLU A 57 7.37 15.42 10.85
C GLU A 57 6.87 14.97 9.49
N THR A 58 7.67 15.19 8.43
CA THR A 58 7.34 14.75 7.07
C THR A 58 7.19 13.23 7.04
N LEU A 59 8.12 12.49 7.66
CA LEU A 59 8.05 11.03 7.73
C LEU A 59 6.77 10.56 8.43
N ALA A 60 6.40 11.16 9.57
CA ALA A 60 5.16 10.83 10.27
C ALA A 60 3.92 11.11 9.40
N ARG A 61 3.88 12.26 8.71
CA ARG A 61 2.78 12.62 7.80
C ARG A 61 2.68 11.63 6.63
N VAL A 62 3.80 11.23 6.04
CA VAL A 62 3.83 10.21 4.98
C VAL A 62 3.30 8.88 5.51
N SER A 63 3.77 8.43 6.67
CA SER A 63 3.30 7.18 7.28
C SER A 63 1.79 7.17 7.52
N VAL A 64 1.24 8.26 8.08
CA VAL A 64 -0.21 8.39 8.30
C VAL A 64 -0.98 8.40 6.98
N ALA A 65 -0.49 9.13 5.98
CA ALA A 65 -1.14 9.20 4.67
C ALA A 65 -1.13 7.85 3.94
N MET A 66 -0.03 7.10 4.00
CA MET A 66 0.04 5.74 3.46
C MET A 66 -0.88 4.78 4.20
N ALA A 67 -0.89 4.81 5.54
CA ALA A 67 -1.79 3.97 6.34
C ALA A 67 -3.27 4.23 5.99
N ARG A 68 -3.66 5.49 5.83
CA ARG A 68 -5.01 5.87 5.40
C ARG A 68 -5.35 5.38 4.00
N ALA A 69 -4.44 5.53 3.04
CA ALA A 69 -4.65 5.05 1.68
C ALA A 69 -4.84 3.52 1.62
N LEU A 70 -4.07 2.78 2.43
CA LEU A 70 -4.20 1.33 2.54
C LEU A 70 -5.50 0.90 3.25
N ASP A 71 -5.95 1.65 4.26
CA ASP A 71 -7.23 1.39 4.93
C ASP A 71 -8.43 1.56 3.97
N GLN A 72 -8.34 2.45 2.99
CA GLN A 72 -9.37 2.62 1.95
C GLN A 72 -9.55 1.38 1.08
N ILE A 73 -8.49 0.61 0.81
CA ILE A 73 -8.58 -0.67 0.08
C ILE A 73 -9.51 -1.63 0.82
N ARG A 74 -9.43 -1.64 2.17
CA ARG A 74 -10.23 -2.51 3.03
C ARG A 74 -11.73 -2.37 2.79
N HIS A 75 -12.17 -1.18 2.37
CA HIS A 75 -13.57 -0.85 2.13
C HIS A 75 -14.06 -1.18 0.71
N ARG A 76 -13.16 -1.40 -0.25
CA ARG A 76 -13.51 -1.43 -1.69
C ARG A 76 -13.58 -2.83 -2.28
N GLU A 77 -12.61 -3.68 -1.96
CA GLU A 77 -12.36 -4.92 -2.72
C GLU A 77 -12.81 -6.18 -1.96
N THR A 78 -13.38 -6.02 -0.77
CA THR A 78 -13.64 -7.19 0.06
C THR A 78 -14.68 -6.88 1.11
N GLY A 79 -15.74 -7.69 1.18
CA GLY A 79 -16.62 -7.75 2.34
C GLY A 79 -15.89 -8.13 3.65
N ALA A 80 -14.59 -8.40 3.59
CA ALA A 80 -13.63 -8.48 4.68
C ALA A 80 -12.22 -8.45 4.08
N ALA A 81 -11.56 -7.30 3.90
CA ALA A 81 -10.23 -7.34 3.27
C ALA A 81 -9.25 -7.84 4.32
N PRO A 82 -8.52 -8.94 4.05
CA PRO A 82 -7.75 -9.61 5.07
C PRO A 82 -6.40 -8.93 5.25
N LEU A 83 -6.34 -7.60 5.24
CA LEU A 83 -5.09 -6.87 5.28
C LEU A 83 -5.04 -6.04 6.54
N ARG A 84 -4.12 -6.40 7.43
CA ARG A 84 -3.73 -5.54 8.53
C ARG A 84 -2.44 -4.83 8.18
N PHE A 85 -2.54 -3.52 8.08
CA PHE A 85 -1.37 -2.68 8.08
C PHE A 85 -0.67 -2.77 9.45
N ARG A 86 0.60 -3.20 9.47
CA ARG A 86 1.40 -3.31 10.71
C ARG A 86 2.26 -2.09 10.97
N GLY A 87 2.77 -1.48 9.91
CA GLY A 87 3.62 -0.31 10.04
C GLY A 87 4.40 0.02 8.78
N ILE A 88 5.02 1.20 8.82
CA ILE A 88 5.98 1.65 7.82
C ILE A 88 7.30 1.86 8.54
N THR A 89 8.36 1.25 8.00
CA THR A 89 9.71 1.49 8.46
C THR A 89 10.40 2.38 7.42
N PRO A 90 10.66 3.65 7.74
CA PRO A 90 11.46 4.49 6.86
C PRO A 90 12.89 3.98 6.86
N ARG A 91 13.44 3.74 5.66
CA ARG A 91 14.85 3.47 5.46
C ARG A 91 15.40 4.62 4.63
N THR A 92 15.94 5.62 5.32
CA THR A 92 16.73 6.66 4.65
C THR A 92 17.98 5.99 4.08
N ILE A 93 18.12 6.00 2.77
CA ILE A 93 19.34 5.52 2.10
C ILE A 93 19.94 6.72 1.39
N GLY A 94 21.15 7.12 1.80
CA GLY A 94 22.15 7.71 0.91
C GLY A 94 21.89 9.10 0.32
N GLN A 95 22.93 9.62 -0.33
CA GLN A 95 23.04 10.99 -0.85
C GLN A 95 22.22 11.26 -2.13
N ASP A 96 21.31 10.36 -2.51
CA ASP A 96 20.53 10.42 -3.75
C ASP A 96 19.21 11.23 -3.60
N GLY A 97 18.90 11.69 -2.38
CA GLY A 97 17.65 12.40 -2.08
C GLY A 97 16.43 11.48 -2.04
N VAL A 98 16.61 10.15 -2.14
CA VAL A 98 15.51 9.20 -2.21
C VAL A 98 15.22 8.59 -0.84
N THR A 99 14.05 8.90 -0.29
CA THR A 99 13.55 8.24 0.91
C THR A 99 12.87 6.93 0.52
N ARG A 100 13.44 5.79 0.92
CA ARG A 100 12.82 4.48 0.71
C ARG A 100 12.00 4.08 1.94
N LEU A 101 10.78 3.62 1.72
CA LEU A 101 9.86 3.24 2.79
C LEU A 101 9.52 1.76 2.64
N THR A 102 9.72 0.98 3.70
CA THR A 102 9.27 -0.41 3.74
C THR A 102 7.91 -0.46 4.40
N VAL A 103 6.89 -0.91 3.65
CA VAL A 103 5.53 -1.12 4.15
C VAL A 103 5.41 -2.58 4.60
N ARG A 104 4.97 -2.80 5.84
CA ARG A 104 4.66 -4.14 6.35
C ARG A 104 3.15 -4.33 6.38
N LEU A 105 2.70 -5.32 5.61
CA LEU A 105 1.33 -5.77 5.53
C LEU A 105 1.26 -7.20 6.05
N GLU A 106 0.21 -7.51 6.81
CA GLU A 106 -0.09 -8.87 7.24
C GLU A 106 -1.42 -9.32 6.67
N ASP A 107 -1.47 -10.61 6.34
CA ASP A 107 -2.70 -11.30 6.02
C ASP A 107 -3.47 -11.58 7.33
N LEU A 108 -4.76 -11.28 7.34
CA LEU A 108 -5.69 -11.52 8.43
C LEU A 108 -6.40 -12.88 8.27
N VAL A 109 -6.18 -13.61 7.16
CA VAL A 109 -6.79 -14.93 6.94
C VAL A 109 -6.09 -16.02 7.76
N ASP A 110 -4.83 -15.84 8.16
CA ASP A 110 -4.08 -16.86 8.90
C ASP A 110 -3.72 -16.41 10.33
N ASP A 111 -4.70 -16.42 11.25
CA ASP A 111 -4.44 -16.57 12.69
C ASP A 111 -4.10 -18.04 13.04
N VAL A 112 -3.39 -18.72 12.13
CA VAL A 112 -2.82 -20.07 12.28
C VAL A 112 -1.42 -20.09 11.63
N GLY A 113 -0.46 -19.44 12.28
CA GLY A 113 0.96 -19.82 12.27
C GLY A 113 1.63 -20.16 10.93
N ALA A 114 1.78 -19.20 10.01
CA ALA A 114 2.70 -19.35 8.89
C ALA A 114 3.52 -18.07 8.65
N GLU A 115 4.69 -17.97 9.28
CA GLU A 115 5.79 -17.18 8.74
C GLU A 115 6.08 -17.69 7.33
N ARG A 116 5.81 -16.87 6.30
CA ARG A 116 6.30 -17.14 4.94
C ARG A 116 7.38 -16.13 4.60
N GLU A 117 8.61 -16.61 4.65
CA GLU A 117 9.79 -16.01 4.04
C GLU A 117 9.54 -15.90 2.53
N ILE A 118 9.36 -14.68 2.01
CA ILE A 118 9.34 -14.44 0.57
C ILE A 118 10.80 -14.36 0.13
N ALA A 119 11.30 -15.48 -0.39
CA ALA A 119 12.65 -15.62 -0.91
C ALA A 119 12.78 -15.09 -2.35
N ARG A 120 13.82 -14.24 -2.50
CA ARG A 120 14.52 -13.74 -3.70
C ARG A 120 13.84 -12.70 -4.60
#